data_AF-A0A9X8BT02-F1
#
_entry.id   AF-A0A9X8BT02-F1
#
_cell.length_a   1.000
_cell.length_b   1.000
_cell.length_c   1.000
_cell.angle_alpha   90.00
_cell.angle_beta   90.00
_cell.angle_gamma   90.00
#
_symmetry.space_group_name_H-M   'P 1'
#
loop_
_entity.id
_entity.type
_entity.pdbx_description
1 polymer ?
#
loop_
_entity_poly.entity_id
_entity_poly.type
_entity_poly.pdbx_seq_one_letter_code
_entity_poly.pdbx_strand_id
1 'polypeptide(L)'
;MIDLETIMEQLQPGELYEIPVVYVGRDYLLPVRAVMYRLTPDQETQRRKDRAYKEKKKNITFSDRTKKLQGINVYITNIPLEYVSKEAIHEFYSLRWQIEIIFKTWKSIFRIHSNTNVKKERLECHIYGKLIALLLSSTVMFQMRQVLLIKKQKELSEWKAMYMIHDYFRVLYRQIQEQSKQLITSFLRLFHLLDKNGRKSHRYRKKTVFDILGTAYEQYIEK
;
A
#
# COMPACT_ATOMS: atom_id res chain seq x y z
N MET A 1 19.51 20.04 18.58
CA MET A 1 19.46 19.05 17.49
C MET A 1 19.24 17.69 18.14
N ILE A 2 18.32 16.86 17.65
CA ILE A 2 18.05 15.54 18.26
C ILE A 2 19.18 14.58 17.89
N ASP A 3 19.86 14.01 18.87
CA ASP A 3 20.87 12.96 18.66
C ASP A 3 20.23 11.58 18.71
N LEU A 4 20.08 10.96 17.53
CA LEU A 4 19.50 9.63 17.38
C LEU A 4 20.38 8.52 17.95
N GLU A 5 21.71 8.72 18.03
CA GLU A 5 22.62 7.70 18.56
C GLU A 5 22.49 7.58 20.07
N THR A 6 22.48 8.71 20.77
CA THR A 6 22.28 8.76 22.21
C THR A 6 20.93 8.15 22.60
N ILE A 7 19.87 8.49 21.88
CA ILE A 7 18.53 7.92 22.13
C ILE A 7 18.54 6.42 21.87
N MET A 8 19.17 5.97 20.78
CA MET A 8 19.25 4.54 20.47
C MET A 8 19.97 3.73 21.57
N GLU A 9 21.03 4.26 22.16
CA GLU A 9 21.79 3.59 23.22
C GLU A 9 21.00 3.43 24.53
N GLN A 10 19.99 4.29 24.74
CA GLN A 10 19.12 4.23 25.91
C GLN A 10 17.96 3.23 25.76
N LEU A 11 17.71 2.73 24.55
CA LEU A 11 16.56 1.87 24.26
C LEU A 11 16.90 0.37 24.27
N GLN A 12 16.05 -0.40 24.94
CA GLN A 12 16.10 -1.86 24.89
C GLN A 12 15.59 -2.39 23.53
N PRO A 13 16.09 -3.53 23.04
CA PRO A 13 15.58 -4.15 21.81
C PRO A 13 14.07 -4.40 21.87
N GLY A 14 13.32 -3.89 20.88
CA GLY A 14 11.86 -3.97 20.83
C GLY A 14 11.12 -2.79 21.50
N GLU A 15 11.85 -1.88 22.16
CA GLU A 15 11.26 -0.74 22.85
C GLU A 15 10.80 0.37 21.87
N LEU A 16 9.68 1.01 22.22
CA LEU A 16 9.13 2.18 21.54
C LEU A 16 9.32 3.43 22.39
N TYR A 17 9.98 4.42 21.81
CA TYR A 17 10.19 5.73 22.40
C TYR A 17 9.51 6.81 21.57
N GLU A 18 8.84 7.73 22.23
CA GLU A 18 8.11 8.82 21.57
C GLU A 18 8.59 10.16 22.10
N ILE A 19 8.88 11.08 21.16
CA ILE A 19 9.06 12.50 21.45
C ILE A 19 7.76 13.20 21.00
N PRO A 20 6.96 13.73 21.94
CA PRO A 20 5.64 14.28 21.64
C PRO A 20 5.68 15.49 20.69
N VAL A 21 6.71 16.32 20.78
CA VAL A 21 6.87 17.51 19.93
C VAL A 21 8.30 17.59 19.42
N VAL A 22 8.45 17.51 18.10
CA VAL A 22 9.65 17.73 17.32
C VAL A 22 9.31 18.73 16.24
N TYR A 23 10.22 19.67 15.99
CA TYR A 23 10.05 20.64 14.92
C TYR A 23 10.84 20.18 13.70
N VAL A 24 10.14 19.99 12.57
CA VAL A 24 10.75 19.56 11.30
C VAL A 24 10.55 20.65 10.26
N GLY A 25 11.64 21.03 9.59
CA GLY A 25 11.67 22.04 8.54
C GLY A 25 12.89 22.95 8.65
N ARG A 26 13.25 23.61 7.55
CA ARG A 26 14.34 24.60 7.52
C ARG A 26 13.80 26.01 7.75
N ASP A 27 12.80 26.39 6.97
CA ASP A 27 12.24 27.75 6.98
C ASP A 27 10.94 27.83 7.80
N TYR A 28 10.14 26.75 7.78
CA TYR A 28 8.90 26.63 8.56
C TYR A 28 8.99 25.38 9.44
N LEU A 29 9.01 25.60 10.75
CA LEU A 29 9.10 24.54 11.75
C LEU A 29 7.70 23.96 12.03
N LEU A 30 7.43 22.79 11.47
CA LEU A 30 6.17 22.09 11.71
C LEU A 30 6.27 21.25 13.00
N PRO A 31 5.38 21.44 14.00
CA PRO A 31 5.33 20.57 15.16
C PRO A 31 4.77 19.20 14.77
N VAL A 32 5.55 18.15 15.02
CA VAL A 32 5.24 16.76 14.72
C VAL A 32 5.68 15.86 15.85
N ARG A 33 5.13 14.66 15.94
CA ARG A 33 5.58 13.60 16.85
C ARG A 33 6.66 12.78 16.16
N ALA A 34 7.68 12.37 16.91
CA ALA A 34 8.68 11.42 16.46
C ALA A 34 8.62 10.14 17.28
N VAL A 35 8.41 9.00 16.63
CA VAL A 35 8.35 7.69 17.26
C VAL A 35 9.49 6.82 16.78
N MET A 36 10.29 6.34 17.71
CA MET A 36 11.47 5.53 17.48
C MET A 36 11.21 4.12 18.00
N TYR A 37 11.59 3.14 17.20
CA TYR A 37 11.48 1.73 17.54
C TYR A 37 12.86 1.10 17.45
N ARG A 38 13.36 0.55 18.55
CA ARG A 38 14.59 -0.24 18.56
C ARG A 38 14.29 -1.62 18.02
N LEU A 39 15.02 -2.03 16.97
CA LEU A 39 14.84 -3.35 16.36
C LEU A 39 15.19 -4.47 17.34
N THR A 40 14.49 -5.59 17.20
CA THR A 40 14.87 -6.85 17.85
C THR A 40 16.13 -7.44 17.20
N PRO A 41 16.88 -8.31 17.91
CA PRO A 41 18.06 -8.96 17.34
C PRO A 41 17.80 -9.71 16.03
N ASP A 42 16.64 -10.35 15.90
CA ASP A 42 16.20 -11.04 14.68
C ASP A 42 16.00 -10.06 13.52
N GLN A 43 15.32 -8.93 13.78
CA GLN A 43 15.10 -7.88 12.79
C GLN A 43 16.41 -7.22 12.35
N GLU A 44 17.33 -6.97 13.29
CA GLU A 44 18.66 -6.46 12.97
C GLU A 44 19.44 -7.42 12.08
N THR A 45 19.43 -8.71 12.42
CA THR A 45 20.13 -9.75 11.65
C THR A 45 19.61 -9.82 10.23
N GLN A 46 18.28 -9.81 10.05
CA GLN A 46 17.68 -9.78 8.72
C GLN A 46 18.06 -8.52 7.94
N ARG A 47 18.03 -7.35 8.61
CA ARG A 47 18.40 -6.07 7.99
C ARG A 47 19.87 -6.04 7.57
N ARG A 48 20.77 -6.61 8.37
CA ARG A 48 22.20 -6.76 8.03
C ARG A 48 22.39 -7.63 6.79
N LYS A 49 21.67 -8.75 6.67
CA LYS A 49 21.70 -9.62 5.48
C LYS A 49 21.22 -8.89 4.21
N ASP A 50 20.07 -8.23 4.29
CA ASP A 50 19.50 -7.48 3.16
C ASP A 50 20.42 -6.34 2.70
N ARG A 51 21.16 -5.72 3.62
CA ARG A 51 22.13 -4.66 3.36
C ARG A 51 23.40 -5.19 2.73
N ALA A 52 24.00 -6.25 3.26
CA ALA A 52 25.17 -6.89 2.67
C ALA A 52 24.90 -7.29 1.21
N TYR A 53 23.69 -7.82 0.95
CA TYR A 53 23.24 -8.07 -0.42
C TYR A 53 23.16 -6.79 -1.28
N LYS A 54 22.62 -5.69 -0.74
CA LYS A 54 22.53 -4.40 -1.46
C LYS A 54 23.89 -3.76 -1.71
N GLU A 55 24.81 -3.78 -0.75
CA GLU A 55 26.18 -3.28 -0.87
C GLU A 55 26.90 -4.01 -2.01
N LYS A 56 26.84 -5.35 -2.01
CA LYS A 56 27.39 -6.17 -3.09
C LYS A 56 26.72 -5.89 -4.44
N LYS A 57 25.39 -5.80 -4.49
CA LYS A 57 24.64 -5.61 -5.74
C LYS A 57 24.87 -4.23 -6.36
N LYS A 58 25.03 -3.19 -5.54
CA LYS A 58 25.19 -1.80 -5.99
C LYS A 58 26.64 -1.32 -5.99
N ASN A 59 27.58 -2.14 -5.52
CA ASN A 59 28.97 -1.79 -5.29
C ASN A 59 29.13 -0.49 -4.46
N ILE A 60 28.44 -0.43 -3.33
CA ILE A 60 28.48 0.69 -2.38
C ILE A 60 28.80 0.20 -0.98
N THR A 61 29.44 1.04 -0.18
CA THR A 61 29.73 0.76 1.24
C THR A 61 29.05 1.80 2.12
N PHE A 62 28.29 1.37 3.12
CA PHE A 62 27.68 2.28 4.10
C PHE A 62 28.68 2.67 5.20
N SER A 63 28.59 3.91 5.66
CA SER A 63 29.37 4.38 6.81
C SER A 63 28.97 3.65 8.10
N ASP A 64 29.91 3.56 9.04
CA ASP A 64 29.67 2.86 10.31
C ASP A 64 28.56 3.51 11.13
N ARG A 65 28.48 4.84 11.10
CA ARG A 65 27.34 5.59 11.64
C ARG A 65 26.00 5.12 11.06
N THR A 66 25.94 4.95 9.73
CA THR A 66 24.74 4.47 9.06
C THR A 66 24.44 3.02 9.42
N LYS A 67 25.46 2.18 9.66
CA LYS A 67 25.27 0.80 10.14
C LYS A 67 24.74 0.77 11.58
N LYS A 68 25.24 1.64 12.46
CA LYS A 68 24.78 1.78 13.84
C LYS A 68 23.31 2.19 13.90
N LEU A 69 22.94 3.28 13.22
CA LEU A 69 21.56 3.79 13.18
C LEU A 69 20.54 2.88 12.47
N GLN A 70 20.98 1.79 11.82
CA GLN A 70 20.04 0.83 11.22
C GLN A 70 19.28 0.00 12.24
N GLY A 71 19.77 -0.08 13.48
CA GLY A 71 19.10 -0.79 14.56
C GLY A 71 17.85 -0.08 15.08
N ILE A 72 17.46 1.07 14.50
CA ILE A 72 16.21 1.76 14.81
C ILE A 72 15.34 1.97 13.57
N ASN A 73 14.03 2.08 13.79
CA ASN A 73 13.10 2.72 12.85
C ASN A 73 12.65 4.04 13.45
N VAL A 74 12.60 5.09 12.63
CA VAL A 74 12.10 6.39 13.04
C VAL A 74 10.87 6.72 12.19
N TYR A 75 9.77 7.05 12.84
CA TYR A 75 8.52 7.50 12.25
C TYR A 75 8.28 8.93 12.67
N ILE A 76 7.92 9.78 11.71
CA ILE A 76 7.56 11.18 11.96
C ILE A 76 6.12 11.34 11.52
N THR A 77 5.28 11.87 12.40
CA THR A 77 3.84 11.99 12.12
C THR A 77 3.26 13.26 12.75
N ASN A 78 2.37 13.94 12.04
CA ASN A 78 1.56 15.02 12.58
C ASN A 78 0.20 14.52 13.10
N ILE A 79 -0.06 13.20 13.06
CA ILE A 79 -1.29 12.61 13.58
C ILE A 79 -1.26 12.72 15.11
N PRO A 80 -2.27 13.32 15.76
CA PRO A 80 -2.33 13.40 17.22
C PRO A 80 -2.36 12.03 17.92
N LEU A 81 -1.90 11.98 19.17
CA LEU A 81 -1.88 10.76 20.00
C LEU A 81 -3.28 10.18 20.21
N GLU A 82 -4.28 11.05 20.28
CA GLU A 82 -5.70 10.70 20.42
C GLU A 82 -6.22 9.82 19.28
N TYR A 83 -5.69 9.98 18.06
CA TYR A 83 -6.11 9.19 16.90
C TYR A 83 -5.25 7.96 16.66
N VAL A 84 -3.93 8.07 16.85
CA VAL A 84 -2.98 6.97 16.61
C VAL A 84 -1.92 6.94 17.70
N SER A 85 -1.93 5.87 18.49
CA SER A 85 -0.92 5.59 19.51
C SER A 85 0.43 5.22 18.88
N LYS A 86 1.52 5.38 19.63
CA LYS A 86 2.88 5.07 19.15
C LYS A 86 3.05 3.60 18.74
N GLU A 87 2.31 2.70 19.38
CA GLU A 87 2.29 1.25 19.10
C GLU A 87 1.68 0.95 17.72
N ALA A 88 0.65 1.70 17.32
CA ALA A 88 -0.05 1.50 16.06
C ALA A 88 0.66 2.14 14.85
N ILE A 89 1.55 3.11 15.06
CA ILE A 89 2.21 3.86 13.96
C ILE A 89 2.91 2.95 12.95
N HIS A 90 3.60 1.90 13.42
CA HIS A 90 4.28 0.98 12.51
C HIS A 90 3.29 0.29 11.57
N GLU A 91 2.17 -0.19 12.10
CA GLU A 91 1.14 -0.89 11.33
C GLU A 91 0.47 0.05 10.34
N PHE A 92 0.13 1.26 10.78
CA PHE A 92 -0.39 2.32 9.89
C PHE A 92 0.59 2.66 8.77
N TYR A 93 1.87 2.87 9.10
CA TYR A 93 2.89 3.17 8.09
C TYR A 93 3.09 2.01 7.09
N SER A 94 2.84 0.77 7.51
CA SER A 94 2.89 -0.39 6.62
C SER A 94 1.86 -0.33 5.49
N LEU A 95 0.73 0.37 5.70
CA LEU A 95 -0.31 0.59 4.69
C LEU A 95 0.19 1.42 3.51
N ARG A 96 1.29 2.17 3.65
CA ARG A 96 1.92 2.90 2.55
C ARG A 96 2.16 2.00 1.33
N TRP A 97 2.42 0.70 1.52
CA TRP A 97 2.57 -0.25 0.41
C TRP A 97 1.36 -0.32 -0.55
N GLN A 98 0.16 0.10 -0.13
CA GLN A 98 -1.01 0.14 -1.01
C GLN A 98 -0.79 1.01 -2.24
N ILE A 99 -0.09 2.15 -2.11
CA ILE A 99 0.20 3.01 -3.26
C ILE A 99 1.11 2.32 -4.28
N GLU A 100 2.02 1.45 -3.82
CA GLU A 100 2.88 0.66 -4.69
C GLU A 100 2.06 -0.36 -5.49
N ILE A 101 1.03 -0.96 -4.88
CA ILE A 101 0.11 -1.87 -5.58
C ILE A 101 -0.69 -1.12 -6.65
N ILE A 102 -1.15 0.11 -6.35
CA ILE A 102 -1.83 0.97 -7.32
C ILE A 102 -0.90 1.29 -8.48
N PHE A 103 0.32 1.78 -8.23
CA PHE A 103 1.27 2.09 -9.30
C PHE A 103 1.71 0.86 -10.08
N LYS A 104 1.86 -0.29 -9.42
CA LYS A 104 2.13 -1.56 -10.08
C LYS A 104 1.00 -1.90 -11.05
N THR A 105 -0.26 -1.71 -10.63
CA THR A 105 -1.43 -1.93 -11.49
C THR A 105 -1.39 -1.03 -12.72
N TRP A 106 -1.13 0.26 -12.54
CA TRP A 106 -1.07 1.23 -13.65
C TRP A 106 0.05 0.90 -14.64
N LYS A 107 1.22 0.49 -14.14
CA LYS A 107 2.37 0.17 -15.00
C LYS A 107 2.26 -1.20 -15.65
N SER A 108 1.90 -2.24 -14.91
CA SER A 108 1.94 -3.62 -15.42
C SER A 108 0.69 -4.01 -16.19
N ILE A 109 -0.49 -3.60 -15.70
CA ILE A 109 -1.78 -3.99 -16.32
C ILE A 109 -2.15 -2.99 -17.41
N PHE A 110 -2.22 -1.70 -17.06
CA PHE A 110 -2.66 -0.65 -17.99
C PHE A 110 -1.53 -0.07 -18.85
N ARG A 111 -0.28 -0.47 -18.56
CA ARG A 111 0.91 -0.05 -19.33
C ARG A 111 0.98 1.46 -19.51
N ILE A 112 0.65 2.25 -18.48
CA ILE A 112 0.52 3.72 -18.61
C ILE A 112 1.79 4.39 -19.14
N HIS A 113 2.96 3.83 -18.81
CA HIS A 113 4.28 4.30 -19.21
C HIS A 113 4.71 3.88 -20.64
N SER A 114 3.91 3.08 -21.35
CA SER A 114 4.27 2.60 -22.69
C SER A 114 3.96 3.61 -23.79
N ASN A 115 4.69 3.50 -24.91
CA ASN A 115 4.49 4.25 -26.16
C ASN A 115 4.67 5.77 -26.02
N THR A 116 5.76 6.18 -25.37
CA THR A 116 6.10 7.59 -25.14
C THR A 116 6.70 8.30 -26.35
N ASN A 117 7.20 7.56 -27.34
CA ASN A 117 7.83 8.13 -28.54
C ASN A 117 6.81 8.44 -29.65
N VAL A 118 5.90 9.39 -29.37
CA VAL A 118 4.88 9.89 -30.30
C VAL A 118 4.70 11.40 -30.12
N LYS A 119 4.00 12.05 -31.05
CA LYS A 119 3.62 13.47 -30.92
C LYS A 119 2.86 13.72 -29.61
N LYS A 120 3.05 14.90 -29.04
CA LYS A 120 2.46 15.31 -27.75
C LYS A 120 0.96 15.05 -27.69
N GLU A 121 0.23 15.45 -28.73
CA GLU A 121 -1.23 15.34 -28.80
C GLU A 121 -1.67 13.88 -28.78
N ARG A 122 -0.92 13.01 -29.48
CA ARG A 122 -1.17 11.56 -29.48
C ARG A 122 -0.85 10.95 -28.11
N LEU A 123 0.23 11.38 -27.47
CA LEU A 123 0.61 10.92 -26.14
C LEU A 123 -0.46 11.30 -25.11
N GLU A 124 -0.90 12.55 -25.11
CA GLU A 124 -1.96 13.05 -24.22
C GLU A 124 -3.25 12.26 -24.41
N CYS A 125 -3.71 12.07 -25.65
CA CYS A 125 -4.89 11.26 -25.95
C CYS A 125 -4.76 9.82 -25.42
N HIS A 126 -3.60 9.18 -25.59
CA HIS A 126 -3.35 7.83 -25.04
C HIS A 126 -3.35 7.81 -23.51
N ILE A 127 -2.77 8.82 -22.87
CA ILE A 127 -2.75 8.94 -21.40
C ILE A 127 -4.17 9.11 -20.89
N TYR A 128 -4.97 10.02 -21.46
CA TYR A 128 -6.37 10.22 -21.06
C TYR A 128 -7.19 8.95 -21.22
N GLY A 129 -7.07 8.25 -22.37
CA GLY A 129 -7.76 6.98 -22.57
C GLY A 129 -7.41 5.92 -21.52
N LYS A 130 -6.11 5.80 -21.17
CA LYS A 130 -5.67 4.87 -20.11
C LYS A 130 -6.16 5.29 -18.72
N LEU A 131 -6.19 6.59 -18.41
CA LEU A 131 -6.72 7.12 -17.15
C LEU A 131 -8.22 6.87 -17.00
N ILE A 132 -9.00 7.03 -18.07
CA ILE A 132 -10.43 6.70 -18.09
C ILE A 132 -10.63 5.20 -17.86
N ALA A 133 -9.89 4.34 -18.56
CA ALA A 133 -9.97 2.90 -18.37
C ALA A 133 -9.59 2.48 -16.94
N LEU A 134 -8.56 3.12 -16.36
CA LEU A 134 -8.15 2.93 -14.97
C LEU A 134 -9.25 3.34 -13.99
N LEU A 135 -9.88 4.50 -14.20
CA LEU A 135 -10.97 4.99 -13.37
C LEU A 135 -12.14 4.00 -13.38
N LEU A 136 -12.63 3.62 -14.57
CA LEU A 136 -13.73 2.68 -14.72
C LEU A 136 -13.42 1.33 -14.07
N SER A 137 -12.24 0.78 -14.32
CA SER A 137 -11.82 -0.50 -13.75
C SER A 137 -11.70 -0.45 -12.23
N SER A 138 -11.18 0.66 -11.70
CA SER A 138 -11.04 0.86 -10.25
C SER A 138 -12.41 0.99 -9.59
N THR A 139 -13.34 1.73 -10.20
CA THR A 139 -14.72 1.84 -9.70
C THR A 139 -15.40 0.48 -9.62
N VAL A 140 -15.32 -0.33 -10.69
CA VAL A 140 -15.85 -1.71 -10.67
C VAL A 140 -15.17 -2.55 -9.60
N MET A 141 -13.84 -2.47 -9.48
CA MET A 141 -13.08 -3.22 -8.47
C MET A 141 -13.53 -2.88 -7.04
N PHE A 142 -13.65 -1.59 -6.72
CA PHE A 142 -14.08 -1.15 -5.40
C PHE A 142 -15.51 -1.60 -5.09
N GLN A 143 -16.45 -1.44 -6.03
CA GLN A 143 -17.82 -1.90 -5.84
C GLN A 143 -17.89 -3.42 -5.60
N MET A 144 -17.19 -4.21 -6.42
CA MET A 144 -17.13 -5.67 -6.27
C MET A 144 -16.49 -6.08 -4.94
N ARG A 145 -15.42 -5.39 -4.51
CA ARG A 145 -14.78 -5.62 -3.20
C ARG A 145 -15.74 -5.34 -2.06
N GLN A 146 -16.46 -4.23 -2.09
CA GLN A 146 -17.44 -3.87 -1.05
C GLN A 146 -18.55 -4.92 -0.95
N VAL A 147 -19.12 -5.35 -2.09
CA VAL A 147 -20.15 -6.39 -2.10
C VAL A 147 -19.62 -7.72 -1.56
N LEU A 148 -18.41 -8.14 -1.95
CA LEU A 148 -17.79 -9.38 -1.46
C LEU A 148 -17.45 -9.32 0.04
N LEU A 149 -17.05 -8.16 0.54
CA LEU A 149 -16.82 -7.95 1.96
C LEU A 149 -18.13 -8.09 2.74
N ILE A 150 -19.14 -7.28 2.38
CA ILE A 150 -20.42 -7.23 3.11
C ILE A 150 -21.16 -8.57 3.05
N LYS A 151 -21.23 -9.21 1.88
CA LYS A 151 -22.05 -10.42 1.67
C LYS A 151 -21.32 -11.72 2.02
N LYS A 152 -19.98 -11.74 1.96
CA LYS A 152 -19.21 -12.99 2.06
C LYS A 152 -18.02 -12.93 3.02
N GLN A 153 -17.77 -11.79 3.67
CA GLN A 153 -16.60 -11.57 4.52
C GLN A 153 -15.29 -11.91 3.79
N LYS A 154 -15.22 -11.60 2.49
CA LYS A 154 -14.07 -11.88 1.64
C LYS A 154 -13.36 -10.59 1.27
N GLU A 155 -12.11 -10.48 1.70
CA GLU A 155 -11.22 -9.46 1.16
C GLU A 155 -10.79 -9.82 -0.26
N LEU A 156 -11.13 -8.94 -1.20
CA LEU A 156 -10.70 -9.02 -2.60
C LEU A 156 -9.30 -8.42 -2.77
N SER A 157 -8.41 -9.13 -3.45
CA SER A 157 -7.08 -8.64 -3.81
C SER A 157 -7.17 -7.62 -4.94
N GLU A 158 -6.73 -6.40 -4.69
CA GLU A 158 -6.73 -5.29 -5.67
C GLU A 158 -6.00 -5.70 -6.95
N TRP A 159 -4.82 -6.33 -6.81
CA TRP A 159 -4.03 -6.77 -7.95
C TRP A 159 -4.75 -7.81 -8.81
N LYS A 160 -5.30 -8.86 -8.18
CA LYS A 160 -5.99 -9.94 -8.92
C LYS A 160 -7.28 -9.41 -9.55
N ALA A 161 -8.02 -8.59 -8.82
CA ALA A 161 -9.26 -8.01 -9.29
C ALA A 161 -9.03 -7.10 -10.49
N MET A 162 -8.07 -6.19 -10.41
CA MET A 162 -7.74 -5.29 -11.53
C MET A 162 -7.28 -6.06 -12.77
N TYR A 163 -6.54 -7.15 -12.59
CA TYR A 163 -6.16 -8.03 -13.70
C TYR A 163 -7.40 -8.65 -14.37
N MET A 164 -8.29 -9.28 -13.59
CA MET A 164 -9.50 -9.93 -14.10
C MET A 164 -10.48 -8.92 -14.75
N ILE A 165 -10.64 -7.74 -14.15
CA ILE A 165 -11.50 -6.67 -14.66
C ILE A 165 -10.94 -6.11 -15.96
N HIS A 166 -9.62 -5.90 -16.04
CA HIS A 166 -8.96 -5.45 -17.26
C HIS A 166 -9.15 -6.46 -18.41
N ASP A 167 -9.01 -7.76 -18.15
CA ASP A 167 -9.28 -8.80 -19.15
C ASP A 167 -10.75 -8.81 -19.60
N TYR A 168 -11.67 -8.54 -18.67
CA TYR A 168 -13.11 -8.41 -18.96
C TYR A 168 -13.49 -7.10 -19.66
N PHE A 169 -12.59 -6.11 -19.70
CA PHE A 169 -12.90 -4.76 -20.17
C PHE A 169 -13.40 -4.75 -21.62
N ARG A 170 -12.83 -5.59 -22.48
CA ARG A 170 -13.28 -5.73 -23.88
C ARG A 170 -14.72 -6.25 -23.99
N VAL A 171 -15.11 -7.18 -23.13
CA VAL A 171 -16.48 -7.72 -23.09
C VAL A 171 -17.45 -6.63 -22.66
N LEU A 172 -17.13 -5.94 -21.55
CA LEU A 172 -17.97 -4.84 -21.04
C LEU A 172 -18.12 -3.73 -22.07
N TYR A 173 -17.03 -3.31 -22.70
CA TYR A 173 -17.05 -2.28 -23.74
C TYR A 173 -17.97 -2.64 -24.90
N ARG A 174 -17.87 -3.87 -25.43
CA ARG A 174 -18.74 -4.34 -26.52
C ARG A 174 -20.21 -4.30 -26.12
N GLN A 175 -20.55 -4.81 -24.93
CA GLN A 175 -21.93 -4.84 -24.46
C GLN A 175 -22.53 -3.43 -24.25
N ILE A 176 -21.70 -2.46 -23.85
CA ILE A 176 -22.10 -1.05 -23.73
C ILE A 176 -22.38 -0.44 -25.10
N GLN A 177 -21.49 -0.66 -26.08
CA GLN A 177 -21.69 -0.13 -27.44
C GLN A 177 -22.95 -0.68 -28.10
N GLU A 178 -23.26 -1.96 -27.88
CA GLU A 178 -24.43 -2.64 -28.45
C GLU A 178 -25.74 -2.35 -27.70
N GLN A 179 -25.72 -1.53 -26.63
CA GLN A 179 -26.86 -1.28 -25.72
C GLN A 179 -27.55 -2.59 -25.27
N SER A 180 -26.74 -3.62 -25.05
CA SER A 180 -27.22 -4.98 -24.86
C SER A 180 -27.82 -5.17 -23.47
N LYS A 181 -28.96 -5.87 -23.41
CA LYS A 181 -29.56 -6.34 -22.15
C LYS A 181 -28.64 -7.32 -21.38
N GLN A 182 -27.57 -7.82 -22.01
CA GLN A 182 -26.61 -8.75 -21.40
C GLN A 182 -25.51 -8.08 -20.56
N LEU A 183 -25.50 -6.74 -20.45
CA LEU A 183 -24.53 -6.02 -19.63
C LEU A 183 -24.55 -6.49 -18.18
N ILE A 184 -25.75 -6.63 -17.60
CA ILE A 184 -25.94 -7.13 -16.23
C ILE A 184 -25.38 -8.54 -16.10
N THR A 185 -25.68 -9.43 -17.05
CA THR A 185 -25.17 -10.80 -17.08
C THR A 185 -23.64 -10.83 -17.12
N SER A 186 -23.02 -9.90 -17.85
CA SER A 186 -21.56 -9.79 -17.93
C SER A 186 -20.94 -9.36 -16.60
N PHE A 187 -21.55 -8.40 -15.90
CA PHE A 187 -21.13 -8.01 -14.55
C PHE A 187 -21.34 -9.14 -13.53
N LEU A 188 -22.43 -9.91 -13.62
CA LEU A 188 -22.64 -11.06 -12.74
C LEU A 188 -21.58 -12.15 -12.97
N ARG A 189 -21.25 -12.45 -14.23
CA ARG A 189 -20.15 -13.37 -14.56
C ARG A 189 -18.81 -12.88 -14.01
N LEU A 190 -18.52 -11.60 -14.17
CA LEU A 190 -17.32 -10.97 -13.59
C LEU A 190 -17.31 -11.10 -12.06
N PHE A 191 -18.44 -10.84 -11.39
CA PHE A 191 -18.56 -11.01 -9.94
C PHE A 191 -18.25 -12.45 -9.50
N HIS A 192 -18.82 -13.45 -10.17
CA HIS A 192 -18.53 -14.86 -9.86
C HIS A 192 -17.05 -15.23 -10.09
N LEU A 193 -16.43 -14.67 -11.12
CA LEU A 193 -14.99 -14.86 -11.37
C LEU A 193 -14.14 -14.26 -10.24
N LEU A 194 -14.48 -13.03 -9.82
CA LEU A 194 -13.81 -12.33 -8.72
C LEU A 194 -14.00 -13.05 -7.38
N ASP A 195 -15.20 -13.55 -7.10
CA ASP A 195 -15.50 -14.31 -5.87
C ASP A 195 -14.69 -15.61 -5.78
N LYS A 196 -14.57 -16.33 -6.91
CA LYS A 196 -13.86 -17.60 -6.99
C LYS A 196 -12.34 -17.42 -6.89
N ASN A 197 -11.78 -16.44 -7.61
CA ASN A 197 -10.34 -16.35 -7.85
C ASN A 197 -9.66 -15.14 -7.19
N GLY A 198 -10.43 -14.13 -6.79
CA GLY A 198 -9.93 -12.83 -6.37
C GLY A 198 -9.53 -12.72 -4.92
N ARG A 199 -9.73 -13.75 -4.09
CA ARG A 199 -9.44 -13.70 -2.65
C ARG A 199 -8.00 -13.25 -2.36
N LYS A 200 -7.86 -12.33 -1.40
CA LYS A 200 -6.58 -11.89 -0.85
C LYS A 200 -5.89 -13.03 -0.12
N SER A 201 -4.66 -13.31 -0.52
CA SER A 201 -3.82 -14.29 0.16
C SER A 201 -3.35 -13.72 1.49
N HIS A 202 -3.58 -14.46 2.57
CA HIS A 202 -3.06 -14.15 3.89
C HIS A 202 -1.67 -14.76 4.03
N ARG A 203 -0.69 -13.92 4.40
CA ARG A 203 0.68 -14.38 4.66
C ARG A 203 0.84 -14.62 6.15
N TYR A 204 1.52 -15.70 6.51
CA TYR A 204 1.78 -16.05 7.91
C TYR A 204 2.40 -14.86 8.67
N ARG A 205 1.81 -14.51 9.83
CA ARG A 205 2.20 -13.37 10.71
C ARG A 205 2.16 -11.99 10.05
N LYS A 206 1.41 -11.80 8.95
CA LYS A 206 1.24 -10.48 8.32
C LYS A 206 -0.23 -10.08 8.30
N LYS A 207 -0.54 -8.97 8.96
CA LYS A 207 -1.84 -8.31 8.90
C LYS A 207 -2.13 -7.82 7.49
N THR A 208 -3.37 -7.97 7.05
CA THR A 208 -3.92 -7.37 5.83
C THR A 208 -4.27 -5.91 6.07
N VAL A 209 -4.73 -5.21 5.01
CA VAL A 209 -5.23 -3.83 5.15
C VAL A 209 -6.43 -3.80 6.09
N PHE A 210 -7.31 -4.79 5.96
CA PHE A 210 -8.53 -4.86 6.76
C PHE A 210 -8.25 -5.25 8.22
N ASP A 211 -7.23 -6.07 8.47
CA ASP A 211 -6.80 -6.36 9.85
C ASP A 211 -6.22 -5.12 10.54
N ILE A 212 -5.50 -4.26 9.81
CA ILE A 212 -4.91 -3.03 10.35
C ILE A 212 -5.99 -1.96 10.58
N LEU A 213 -6.96 -1.86 9.67
CA LEU A 213 -8.03 -0.85 9.74
C LEU A 213 -9.26 -1.29 10.56
N GLY A 214 -9.29 -2.52 11.07
CA GLY A 214 -10.44 -3.06 11.83
C GLY A 214 -11.71 -3.33 10.99
N THR A 215 -11.68 -3.06 9.68
CA THR A 215 -12.90 -3.03 8.84
C THR A 215 -13.58 -4.38 8.64
N ALA A 216 -12.85 -5.49 8.80
CA ALA A 216 -13.42 -6.84 8.60
C ALA A 216 -14.17 -7.40 9.82
N TYR A 217 -14.03 -6.79 11.00
CA TYR A 217 -14.53 -7.39 12.26
C TYR A 217 -15.54 -6.52 13.01
N GLU A 218 -15.66 -5.23 12.68
CA GLU A 218 -16.51 -4.31 13.46
C GLU A 218 -17.94 -4.10 12.91
N GLN A 219 -18.27 -4.58 11.71
CA GLN A 219 -19.59 -4.31 11.09
C GLN A 219 -20.66 -5.40 11.27
N TYR A 220 -20.44 -6.42 12.10
CA TYR A 220 -21.48 -7.41 12.44
C TYR A 220 -21.45 -7.89 13.88
N ILE A 221 -21.14 -6.99 14.82
CA ILE A 221 -21.76 -7.08 16.15
C ILE A 221 -22.96 -6.13 16.09
N GLU A 222 -24.05 -6.59 15.45
CA GLU A 222 -25.36 -6.05 15.80
C GLU A 222 -25.69 -6.52 17.23
N LYS A 223 -26.31 -5.61 17.98
CA LYS A 223 -26.75 -5.73 19.38
C LYS A 223 -27.52 -7.01 19.69
#